data_AF-A0A4P1RY10-F1
#
_entry.id   AF-A0A4P1RY10-F1
#
_cell.length_a   1.000
_cell.length_b   1.000
_cell.length_c   1.000
_cell.angle_alpha   90.00
_cell.angle_beta   90.00
_cell.angle_gamma   90.00
#
_symmetry.space_group_name_H-M   'P 1'
#
loop_
_entity.id
_entity.type
_entity.pdbx_description
1 polymer ?
#
loop_
_entity_poly.entity_id
_entity_poly.type
_entity_poly.pdbx_seq_one_letter_code
_entity_poly.pdbx_strand_id
1 'polypeptide(L)'
;MEARFESAFIKALKKHANIRELVKRKVDMIMENPLTVGEPLKGNWQGFYSCPVKRNFIIIYLYCSACRKKQDDVVVACSDCPETPDETIKFVLLAPHDDAYNRKAD
;
A
#
# COMPACT_ATOMS: atom_id res chain seq x y z
N MET A 1 4.97 15.10 -3.20
CA MET A 1 4.58 13.69 -3.04
C MET A 1 4.65 12.88 -4.34
N GLU A 2 5.40 11.78 -4.33
CA GLU A 2 5.61 10.84 -5.43
C GLU A 2 4.82 9.54 -5.19
N ALA A 3 4.21 8.98 -6.24
CA ALA A 3 3.54 7.68 -6.19
C ALA A 3 4.30 6.65 -7.02
N ARG A 4 4.66 5.52 -6.40
CA ARG A 4 5.24 4.35 -7.07
C ARG A 4 4.24 3.21 -7.04
N PHE A 5 4.16 2.45 -8.13
CA PHE A 5 3.23 1.34 -8.27
C PHE A 5 4.00 0.05 -8.54
N GLU A 6 3.85 -0.92 -7.65
CA GLU A 6 4.49 -2.22 -7.82
C GLU A 6 3.86 -3.00 -8.98
N SER A 7 4.66 -3.88 -9.59
CA SER A 7 4.21 -4.67 -10.73
C SER A 7 2.97 -5.51 -10.42
N ALA A 8 2.86 -6.03 -9.19
CA ALA A 8 1.69 -6.76 -8.71
C ALA A 8 0.43 -5.88 -8.68
N PHE A 9 0.54 -4.65 -8.19
CA PHE A 9 -0.54 -3.67 -8.19
C PHE A 9 -1.02 -3.35 -9.62
N ILE A 10 -0.09 -3.07 -10.53
CA ILE A 10 -0.41 -2.76 -11.94
C ILE A 10 -1.09 -3.95 -12.62
N LYS A 11 -0.59 -5.18 -12.40
CA LYS A 11 -1.21 -6.41 -12.92
C LYS A 11 -2.63 -6.59 -12.40
N ALA A 12 -2.86 -6.37 -11.11
CA ALA A 12 -4.19 -6.46 -10.51
C ALA A 12 -5.14 -5.38 -11.06
N LEU A 13 -4.68 -4.14 -11.22
CA LEU A 13 -5.49 -3.06 -11.78
C LEU A 13 -5.91 -3.34 -13.23
N LYS A 14 -5.02 -3.94 -14.03
CA LYS A 14 -5.34 -4.40 -15.40
C LYS A 14 -6.35 -5.54 -15.39
N LYS A 15 -6.19 -6.53 -14.50
CA LYS A 15 -7.10 -7.67 -14.36
C LYS A 15 -8.51 -7.24 -13.91
N HIS A 16 -8.58 -6.24 -13.04
CA HIS A 16 -9.83 -5.76 -12.43
C HIS A 16 -10.21 -4.36 -12.95
N ALA A 17 -10.24 -4.22 -14.28
CA ALA A 17 -10.51 -2.94 -14.94
C ALA A 17 -11.87 -2.32 -14.54
N ASN A 18 -12.85 -3.13 -14.15
CA ASN A 18 -14.18 -2.70 -13.71
C ASN A 18 -14.21 -1.90 -12.39
N ILE A 19 -13.15 -1.98 -11.57
CA ILE A 19 -13.00 -1.18 -10.34
C ILE A 19 -11.94 -0.09 -10.46
N ARG A 20 -11.34 0.10 -11.64
CA ARG A 20 -10.22 1.02 -11.87
C ARG A 20 -10.50 2.45 -11.41
N GLU A 21 -11.67 2.99 -11.73
CA GLU A 21 -12.04 4.36 -11.31
C GLU A 21 -12.18 4.50 -9.79
N LEU A 22 -12.64 3.45 -9.11
CA LEU A 22 -12.73 3.43 -7.65
C LEU A 22 -11.35 3.34 -7.01
N VAL A 23 -10.48 2.51 -7.58
CA VAL A 23 -9.07 2.41 -7.15
C VAL A 23 -8.37 3.75 -7.33
N LYS A 24 -8.56 4.42 -8.47
CA LYS A 24 -7.97 5.74 -8.74
C LYS A 24 -8.39 6.77 -7.67
N ARG A 25 -9.69 6.89 -7.40
CA ARG A 25 -10.18 7.79 -6.34
C ARG A 25 -9.56 7.50 -4.97
N LYS A 26 -9.38 6.21 -4.64
CA LYS A 26 -8.71 5.82 -3.39
C LYS A 26 -7.22 6.14 -3.39
N VAL A 27 -6.53 5.94 -4.50
CA VAL A 27 -5.13 6.37 -4.69
C VAL A 27 -5.00 7.87 -4.46
N ASP A 28 -5.87 8.67 -5.09
CA ASP A 28 -5.85 10.14 -4.96
C ASP A 28 -6.04 10.54 -3.48
N MET A 29 -7.03 9.97 -2.78
CA MET A 29 -7.25 10.20 -1.35
C MET A 29 -6.04 9.80 -0.48
N ILE A 30 -5.42 8.65 -0.76
CA ILE A 30 -4.22 8.18 -0.06
C ILE A 30 -3.05 9.13 -0.28
N MET A 31 -2.89 9.68 -1.48
CA MET A 31 -1.85 10.67 -1.78
C MET A 31 -2.08 12.00 -1.06
N GLU A 32 -3.32 12.40 -0.85
CA GLU A 32 -3.61 13.61 -0.06
C GLU A 32 -3.37 13.39 1.44
N ASN A 33 -3.76 12.21 1.96
CA ASN A 33 -3.77 11.94 3.39
C ASN A 33 -3.34 10.49 3.73
N PRO A 34 -2.04 10.14 3.55
CA PRO A 34 -1.57 8.74 3.61
C PRO A 34 -1.67 8.08 4.99
N LEU A 35 -1.80 8.86 6.05
CA LEU A 35 -1.84 8.36 7.43
C LEU A 35 -3.25 8.19 7.99
N THR A 36 -4.26 8.81 7.37
CA THR A 36 -5.64 8.84 7.89
C THR A 36 -6.63 8.09 7.01
N VAL A 37 -6.30 7.87 5.73
CA VAL A 37 -7.19 7.18 4.77
C VAL A 37 -7.12 5.66 4.88
N GLY A 38 -5.99 5.13 5.35
CA GLY A 38 -5.78 3.69 5.56
C GLY A 38 -5.53 3.33 7.02
N GLU A 39 -5.63 2.05 7.31
CA GLU A 39 -5.38 1.49 8.64
C GLU A 39 -3.99 0.82 8.67
N PRO A 40 -3.19 1.06 9.73
CA PRO A 40 -1.88 0.45 9.86
C PRO A 40 -2.00 -1.07 10.07
N LEU A 41 -1.20 -1.83 9.31
CA LEU A 41 -1.14 -3.28 9.41
C LEU A 41 -0.19 -3.75 10.54
N LYS A 42 -0.36 -5.00 10.98
CA LYS A 42 0.39 -5.64 12.08
C LYS A 42 1.10 -6.92 11.62
N GLY A 43 2.00 -7.44 12.44
CA GLY A 43 2.74 -8.68 12.15
C GLY A 43 3.70 -8.49 10.97
N ASN A 44 3.74 -9.44 10.03
CA ASN A 44 4.62 -9.37 8.85
C ASN A 44 4.35 -8.18 7.93
N TRP A 45 3.19 -7.51 8.08
CA TRP A 45 2.82 -6.31 7.34
C TRP A 45 3.01 -5.03 8.15
N GLN A 46 3.69 -5.09 9.30
CA GLN A 46 3.99 -3.91 10.09
C GLN A 46 4.79 -2.91 9.25
N GLY A 47 4.30 -1.66 9.19
CA GLY A 47 4.83 -0.61 8.32
C GLY A 47 3.92 -0.26 7.14
N PHE A 48 3.17 -1.24 6.65
CA PHE A 48 2.19 -1.04 5.60
C PHE A 48 0.86 -0.55 6.15
N TYR A 49 0.05 -0.03 5.24
CA TYR A 49 -1.30 0.41 5.47
C TYR A 49 -2.24 -0.34 4.53
N SER A 50 -3.46 -0.59 4.97
CA SER A 50 -4.53 -1.11 4.13
C SER A 50 -5.64 -0.08 3.97
N CYS A 51 -6.20 0.02 2.76
CA CYS A 51 -7.37 0.85 2.52
C CYS A 51 -8.41 0.07 1.70
N PRO A 52 -9.64 -0.10 2.21
CA PRO A 52 -10.71 -0.77 1.47
C PRO A 52 -11.18 0.10 0.29
N VAL A 53 -11.41 -0.55 -0.86
CA VAL A 53 -11.88 0.11 -2.10
C VAL A 53 -13.37 -0.14 -2.31
N LYS A 54 -13.75 -1.40 -2.57
CA LYS A 54 -15.14 -1.82 -2.81
C LYS A 54 -15.29 -3.31 -2.53
N ARG A 55 -16.37 -3.68 -1.84
CA ARG A 55 -16.63 -5.06 -1.39
C ARG A 55 -15.40 -5.59 -0.65
N ASN A 56 -14.82 -6.69 -1.12
CA ASN A 56 -13.70 -7.34 -0.48
C ASN A 56 -12.33 -6.84 -0.98
N PHE A 57 -12.24 -5.84 -1.87
CA PHE A 57 -10.93 -5.38 -2.39
C PHE A 57 -10.25 -4.37 -1.47
N ILE A 58 -8.97 -4.60 -1.20
CA ILE A 58 -8.11 -3.69 -0.45
C ILE A 58 -6.90 -3.26 -1.28
N ILE A 59 -6.43 -2.04 -1.01
CA ILE A 59 -5.12 -1.54 -1.42
C ILE A 59 -4.18 -1.70 -0.25
N ILE A 60 -3.03 -2.33 -0.46
CA ILE A 60 -1.90 -2.30 0.48
C ILE A 60 -0.87 -1.29 -0.05
N TYR A 61 -0.47 -0.36 0.81
CA TYR A 61 0.51 0.67 0.47
C TYR A 61 1.48 0.95 1.61
N LEU A 62 2.59 1.60 1.29
CA LEU A 62 3.63 2.04 2.22
C LEU A 62 3.87 3.53 2.04
N TYR A 63 4.09 4.25 3.13
CA TYR A 63 4.50 5.66 3.09
C TYR A 63 5.88 5.83 3.73
N CYS A 64 6.88 6.25 2.95
CA CYS A 64 8.28 6.18 3.37
C CYS A 64 8.61 7.06 4.57
N SER A 65 8.08 8.29 4.65
CA SER A 65 8.28 9.15 5.83
C SER A 65 7.78 8.48 7.12
N ALA A 66 6.62 7.81 7.06
CA ALA A 66 6.06 7.11 8.21
C ALA A 66 6.83 5.83 8.56
N CYS A 67 7.37 5.16 7.56
CA CYS A 67 8.19 3.98 7.76
C CYS A 67 9.50 4.33 8.47
N ARG A 68 10.23 5.36 7.99
CA ARG A 68 11.50 5.79 8.61
C ARG A 68 11.34 6.27 10.04
N LYS A 69 10.27 7.03 10.32
CA LYS A 69 10.00 7.52 11.69
C LYS A 69 9.77 6.41 12.70
N LYS A 70 9.38 5.22 12.26
CA LYS A 70 9.19 4.09 13.17
C LYS A 70 10.52 3.46 13.60
N GLN A 71 11.64 3.70 12.91
CA GLN A 71 13.02 3.25 13.24
C GLN A 71 13.13 1.80 13.77
N ASP A 72 12.20 0.94 13.41
CA ASP A 72 12.12 -0.42 13.94
C ASP A 72 12.49 -1.40 12.81
N ASP A 73 13.76 -1.33 12.40
CA ASP A 73 14.38 -2.18 11.36
C ASP A 73 14.33 -3.67 11.70
N VAL A 74 13.89 -4.04 12.91
CA VAL A 74 13.77 -5.42 13.39
C VAL A 74 12.43 -6.06 12.99
N VAL A 75 11.40 -5.27 12.70
CA VAL A 75 10.02 -5.76 12.46
C VAL A 75 9.35 -5.13 11.23
N VAL A 76 9.79 -3.95 10.80
CA VAL A 76 9.10 -3.17 9.75
C VAL A 76 9.76 -3.44 8.39
N ALA A 77 9.05 -4.14 7.50
CA ALA A 77 9.47 -4.29 6.12
C ALA A 77 9.29 -2.97 5.35
N CYS A 78 10.18 -1.99 5.59
CA CYS A 78 10.19 -0.69 4.92
C CYS A 78 10.60 -0.75 3.43
N SER A 79 10.74 -1.94 2.85
CA SER A 79 11.18 -2.12 1.45
C SER A 79 12.48 -1.33 1.21
N ASP A 80 12.52 -0.55 0.13
CA ASP A 80 13.54 0.37 -0.36
C ASP A 80 13.32 1.82 0.11
N CYS A 81 12.50 2.04 1.15
CA CYS A 81 12.34 3.39 1.71
C CYS A 81 13.63 4.03 2.26
N PRO A 82 14.71 3.31 2.65
CA PRO A 82 15.99 3.95 2.99
C PRO A 82 16.63 4.72 1.82
N GLU A 83 16.41 4.27 0.59
CA GLU A 83 17.02 4.83 -0.63
C GLU A 83 16.03 5.69 -1.46
N THR A 84 14.78 5.77 -1.01
CA THR A 84 13.71 6.52 -1.67
C THR A 84 13.55 7.91 -1.03
N PRO A 85 12.94 8.93 -1.66
CA PRO A 85 12.56 10.17 -0.96
C PRO A 85 11.49 9.95 0.13
N ASP A 86 11.44 10.83 1.14
CA ASP A 86 10.48 10.72 2.26
C ASP A 86 9.02 10.83 1.81
N GLU A 87 8.74 11.76 0.90
CA GLU A 87 7.40 12.02 0.37
C GLU A 87 6.98 11.02 -0.71
N THR A 88 7.26 9.73 -0.51
CA THR A 88 6.93 8.69 -1.47
C THR A 88 5.93 7.70 -0.88
N ILE A 89 4.86 7.46 -1.63
CA ILE A 89 3.90 6.39 -1.38
C ILE A 89 4.11 5.27 -2.38
N LYS A 90 4.26 4.05 -1.89
CA LYS A 90 4.36 2.84 -2.71
C LYS A 90 3.05 2.06 -2.63
N PHE A 91 2.38 1.89 -3.76
CA PHE A 91 1.20 1.04 -3.90
C PHE A 91 1.62 -0.38 -4.25
N VAL A 92 1.50 -1.29 -3.28
CA VAL A 92 2.12 -2.62 -3.30
C VAL A 92 1.18 -3.66 -3.90
N LEU A 93 -0.05 -3.72 -3.39
CA LEU A 93 -1.02 -4.75 -3.78
C LEU A 93 -2.42 -4.17 -3.91
N LEU A 94 -3.16 -4.67 -4.89
CA LEU A 94 -4.60 -4.56 -4.99
C LEU A 94 -5.15 -5.98 -5.10
N ALA A 95 -5.90 -6.43 -4.10
CA ALA A 95 -6.44 -7.79 -4.10
C ALA A 95 -7.69 -7.88 -3.23
N PRO A 96 -8.53 -8.92 -3.41
CA PRO A 96 -9.49 -9.32 -2.39
C PRO A 96 -8.80 -9.53 -1.04
N HIS A 97 -9.49 -9.28 0.06
CA HIS A 97 -8.96 -9.32 1.42
C HIS A 97 -8.28 -10.67 1.71
N ASP A 98 -8.95 -11.78 1.39
CA ASP A 98 -8.42 -13.13 1.64
C ASP A 98 -7.18 -13.43 0.79
N ASP A 99 -7.11 -12.92 -0.43
CA ASP A 99 -5.94 -13.09 -1.32
C ASP A 99 -4.76 -12.21 -0.87
N ALA A 100 -5.05 -11.04 -0.30
CA ALA A 100 -4.04 -10.09 0.15
C ALA A 100 -3.27 -10.59 1.38
N TYR A 101 -3.98 -11.20 2.33
CA TYR A 101 -3.36 -11.75 3.55
C TYR A 101 -2.73 -13.13 3.34
N ASN A 102 -3.17 -13.90 2.34
CA ASN A 102 -2.60 -15.21 2.02
C ASN A 102 -1.33 -15.16 1.15
N ARG A 103 -1.00 -14.00 0.57
CA ARG A 103 0.30 -13.80 -0.10
C ARG A 103 1.35 -13.45 0.96
N LYS A 104 2.29 -14.37 1.20
CA LYS A 104 3.57 -14.00 1.82
C LYS A 104 4.25 -13.00 0.89
N ALA A 105 4.82 -11.93 1.45
CA ALA A 105 5.76 -11.10 0.69
C ALA A 105 6.96 -12.01 0.36
N ASP A 106 7.11 -12.32 -0.93
CA ASP A 106 8.32 -12.95 -1.48
C ASP A 106 9.46 -11.93 -1.54
#